data_AF-A0A7C2UY18-F1
#
_entry.id   AF-A0A7C2UY18-F1
#
_cell.length_a   1.000
_cell.length_b   1.000
_cell.length_c   1.000
_cell.angle_alpha   90.00
_cell.angle_beta   90.00
_cell.angle_gamma   90.00
#
_symmetry.space_group_name_H-M   'P 1'
#
loop_
_entity.id
_entity.type
_entity.pdbx_description
1 polymer ?
#
loop_
_entity_poly.entity_id
_entity_poly.type
_entity_poly.pdbx_seq_one_letter_code
_entity_poly.pdbx_strand_id
1 'polypeptide(L)'
;MLNYGTCPAGRSRFVIDPNGDVYGCELLMEPRFREGNVRRSELGKLWVSGFRVFRGRPIPKACAGCPFQGYAGVVALLGLTPS
;
A
#
# COMPACT_ATOMS: atom_id res chain seq x y z
N MET A 1 17.25 13.44 1.60
CA MET A 1 15.90 13.87 1.14
C MET A 1 15.21 12.67 0.53
N LEU A 2 14.14 12.15 1.16
CA LEU A 2 13.37 11.05 0.60
C LEU A 2 12.46 11.61 -0.50
N ASN A 3 12.80 11.32 -1.76
CA ASN A 3 11.92 11.53 -2.91
C ASN A 3 10.71 10.59 -2.78
N TYR A 4 9.65 11.03 -2.10
CA TYR A 4 8.36 10.32 -2.08
C TYR A 4 7.64 10.56 -3.41
N GLY A 5 8.20 10.05 -4.50
CA GLY A 5 7.60 10.11 -5.84
C GLY A 5 6.36 9.20 -6.01
N THR A 6 6.09 8.34 -5.02
CA THR A 6 5.01 7.36 -5.03
C THR A 6 4.60 7.00 -3.60
N CYS A 7 3.39 6.46 -3.37
CA CYS A 7 3.01 5.99 -2.02
C CYS A 7 3.86 4.77 -1.59
N PRO A 8 4.50 4.81 -0.39
CA PRO A 8 5.52 3.85 0.06
C PRO A 8 4.96 2.54 0.62
N ALA A 9 3.64 2.44 0.80
CA ALA A 9 2.98 1.29 1.40
C ALA A 9 3.34 -0.01 0.69
N GLY A 10 3.90 -0.97 1.43
CA GLY A 10 4.34 -2.26 0.91
C GLY A 10 5.53 -2.20 -0.06
N ARG A 11 6.16 -1.04 -0.28
CA ARG A 11 7.32 -0.87 -1.17
C ARG A 11 8.59 -0.54 -0.41
N SER A 12 8.50 0.40 0.53
CA SER A 12 9.59 0.79 1.41
C SER A 12 9.20 0.82 2.88
N ARG A 13 7.90 0.72 3.20
CA ARG A 13 7.40 0.63 4.57
C ARG A 13 6.19 -0.29 4.69
N PHE A 14 5.95 -0.76 5.91
CA PHE A 14 4.71 -1.36 6.39
C PHE A 14 4.55 -0.99 7.88
N VAL A 15 3.38 -1.27 8.45
CA VAL A 15 3.04 -1.01 9.86
C VAL A 15 2.66 -2.33 10.52
N ILE A 16 3.05 -2.49 11.79
CA ILE A 16 2.62 -3.59 12.64
C ILE A 16 1.73 -2.99 13.74
N ASP A 17 0.47 -3.44 13.80
CA ASP A 17 -0.47 -3.13 14.89
C ASP A 17 0.01 -3.76 16.21
N PRO A 18 -0.28 -3.19 17.40
CA PRO A 18 -0.07 -3.85 18.69
C PRO A 18 -0.55 -5.32 18.77
N ASN A 19 -1.61 -5.69 18.06
CA ASN A 19 -2.10 -7.07 17.97
C ASN A 19 -1.25 -7.99 17.06
N GLY A 20 -0.20 -7.44 16.45
CA GLY A 20 0.75 -8.11 15.57
C GLY A 20 0.35 -8.14 14.10
N ASP A 21 -0.83 -7.63 13.75
CA ASP A 21 -1.30 -7.58 12.37
C ASP A 21 -0.44 -6.63 11.52
N VAL A 22 -0.18 -7.03 10.28
CA VAL A 22 0.67 -6.30 9.34
C VAL A 22 -0.17 -5.61 8.29
N TYR A 23 0.07 -4.31 8.10
CA TYR A 23 -0.63 -3.45 7.14
C TYR A 23 0.36 -2.63 6.29
N GLY A 24 -0.04 -2.22 5.09
CA GLY A 24 0.81 -1.37 4.24
C GLY A 24 0.96 0.07 4.74
N CYS A 25 -0.03 0.59 5.48
CA CYS A 25 -0.13 1.97 5.90
C CYS A 25 -1.02 2.08 7.15
N GLU A 26 -0.68 3.02 8.04
CA GLU A 26 -1.45 3.42 9.23
C GLU A 26 -2.86 3.90 8.91
N LEU A 27 -3.07 4.45 7.71
CA LEU A 27 -4.38 4.92 7.24
C LEU A 27 -5.31 3.79 6.78
N LEU A 28 -4.82 2.54 6.70
CA LEU A 28 -5.52 1.40 6.09
C LEU A 28 -5.50 0.18 7.00
N MET A 29 -5.60 0.38 8.31
CA MET A 29 -5.67 -0.68 9.30
C MET A 29 -7.08 -1.31 9.38
N GLU A 30 -7.62 -1.70 8.22
CA GLU A 30 -8.88 -2.42 8.08
C GLU A 30 -8.62 -3.87 7.68
N PRO A 31 -9.47 -4.84 8.09
CA PRO A 31 -9.26 -6.27 7.80
C PRO A 31 -8.98 -6.61 6.33
N ARG A 32 -9.57 -5.87 5.38
CA ARG A 32 -9.39 -6.06 3.93
C ARG A 32 -7.97 -5.75 3.42
N PHE A 33 -7.18 -4.98 4.16
CA PHE A 33 -5.81 -4.61 3.82
C PHE A 33 -4.77 -5.33 4.69
N ARG A 34 -5.20 -6.26 5.54
CA ARG A 34 -4.30 -7.03 6.41
C ARG A 34 -3.52 -8.04 5.58
N GLU A 35 -2.19 -7.99 5.69
CA GLU A 35 -1.28 -8.88 4.99
C GLU A 35 -0.96 -10.15 5.79
N GLY A 36 -1.10 -10.10 7.11
CA GLY A 36 -0.85 -11.24 8.00
C GLY A 36 -0.65 -10.79 9.44
N ASN A 37 -0.02 -11.64 10.25
CA ASN A 37 0.31 -11.33 11.63
C ASN A 37 1.73 -11.82 11.98
N VAL A 38 2.57 -10.96 12.52
CA VAL A 38 4.00 -11.24 12.81
C VAL A 38 4.21 -12.33 13.85
N ARG A 39 3.22 -12.62 14.69
CA ARG A 39 3.30 -13.70 15.70
C ARG A 39 3.06 -15.08 15.10
N ARG A 40 2.53 -15.15 13.88
CA ARG A 40 2.11 -16.40 13.21
C ARG A 40 2.72 -16.59 11.83
N SER A 41 3.32 -15.54 11.27
CA SER A 41 3.80 -15.48 9.89
C SER A 41 5.26 -15.06 9.87
N GLU A 42 6.03 -15.62 8.94
CA GLU A 42 7.38 -15.12 8.68
C GLU A 42 7.29 -13.76 8.00
N LEU A 43 7.85 -12.74 8.66
CA LEU A 43 7.82 -11.37 8.17
C LEU A 43 8.46 -11.22 6.77
N GLY A 44 9.52 -11.97 6.49
CA GLY A 44 10.15 -12.01 5.17
C GLY A 44 9.21 -12.52 4.07
N LYS A 45 8.41 -13.55 4.36
CA LYS A 45 7.39 -14.06 3.42
C LYS A 45 6.32 -13.01 3.18
N LEU A 46 5.78 -12.39 4.24
CA LEU A 46 4.82 -11.30 4.12
C LEU A 46 5.37 -10.15 3.26
N TRP A 47 6.64 -9.79 3.44
CA TRP A 47 7.28 -8.77 2.63
C TRP A 47 7.43 -9.17 1.17
N VAL A 48 7.83 -10.40 0.85
CA VAL A 48 8.05 -10.81 -0.55
C VAL A 48 6.72 -11.04 -1.29
N SER A 49 5.78 -11.77 -0.70
CA SER A 49 4.55 -12.19 -1.38
C SER A 49 3.33 -11.32 -1.12
N GLY A 50 3.33 -10.52 -0.06
CA GLY A 50 2.23 -9.64 0.32
C GLY A 50 2.21 -8.31 -0.43
N PHE A 51 1.37 -7.40 0.05
CA PHE A 51 1.21 -6.02 -0.40
C PHE A 51 0.86 -5.88 -1.87
N ARG A 52 0.25 -6.91 -2.48
CA ARG A 52 -0.07 -6.95 -3.91
C ARG A 52 -0.98 -5.80 -4.33
N VAL A 53 -1.94 -5.46 -3.47
CA VAL A 53 -2.84 -4.31 -3.65
C VAL A 53 -2.05 -3.00 -3.80
N PHE A 54 -0.98 -2.83 -3.03
CA PHE A 54 -0.15 -1.63 -3.08
C PHE A 54 0.92 -1.64 -4.18
N ARG A 55 1.36 -2.83 -4.61
CA ARG A 55 2.41 -3.02 -5.63
C ARG A 55 1.87 -3.06 -7.05
N GLY A 56 0.67 -3.61 -7.25
CA GLY A 56 0.04 -3.78 -8.55
C GLY A 56 -0.87 -2.64 -8.97
N ARG A 57 -0.60 -1.40 -8.53
CA ARG A 57 -1.52 -0.25 -8.71
C ARG A 57 -1.84 -0.02 -10.19
N PRO A 58 -3.08 -0.29 -10.64
CA PRO A 58 -3.49 0.13 -11.97
C PRO A 58 -3.60 1.66 -11.96
N ILE A 59 -2.95 2.30 -12.93
CA ILE A 59 -3.06 3.75 -13.11
C ILE A 59 -4.46 4.03 -13.68
N PRO A 60 -5.30 4.85 -13.04
CA PRO A 60 -6.60 5.23 -13.59
C PRO A 60 -6.43 5.83 -14.99
N LYS A 61 -7.35 5.55 -15.92
CA LYS A 61 -7.29 6.12 -17.28
C LYS A 61 -7.24 7.65 -17.27
N ALA A 62 -7.90 8.30 -16.32
CA ALA A 62 -7.86 9.75 -16.14
C ALA A 62 -6.45 10.29 -15.82
N CYS A 63 -5.57 9.45 -15.30
CA CYS A 63 -4.18 9.79 -15.02
C CYS A 63 -3.21 9.25 -16.08
N ALA A 64 -3.70 8.55 -17.12
CA ALA A 64 -2.86 8.01 -18.18
C ALA A 64 -2.25 9.15 -18.99
N GLY A 65 -0.94 9.36 -18.84
CA GLY A 65 -0.22 10.48 -19.45
C GLY A 65 0.09 11.65 -18.51
N CYS A 66 -0.37 11.60 -17.26
CA CYS A 66 0.04 12.57 -16.25
C CYS A 66 1.51 12.32 -15.84
N PRO A 67 2.40 13.34 -15.87
CA PRO A 67 3.77 13.20 -15.38
C PRO A 67 3.86 12.73 -13.92
N PHE A 68 2.79 12.95 -13.15
CA PHE A 68 2.66 12.57 -11.75
C PHE A 68 1.83 11.30 -11.53
N GLN A 69 1.60 10.48 -12.55
CA GLN A 69 0.81 9.24 -12.41
C GLN A 69 1.35 8.27 -11.33
N GLY A 70 2.65 8.30 -11.03
CA GLY A 70 3.26 7.52 -9.93
C GLY A 70 2.82 7.96 -8.53
N TYR A 71 2.30 9.19 -8.39
CA TYR A 71 1.79 9.76 -7.15
C TYR A 71 0.32 9.39 -6.90
N ALA A 72 -0.38 8.82 -7.89
CA ALA A 72 -1.70 8.24 -7.72
C ALA A 72 -1.61 7.00 -6.80
N GLY A 73 -1.57 7.26 -5.50
CA GLY A 73 -1.52 6.25 -4.45
C GLY A 73 -2.87 5.57 -4.26
N VAL A 74 -3.10 5.13 -3.03
CA VAL A 74 -4.31 4.39 -2.59
C VAL A 74 -5.62 5.16 -2.81
N VAL A 75 -5.55 6.43 -3.20
CA VAL A 75 -6.69 7.24 -3.68
C VAL A 75 -7.53 6.46 -4.72
N ALA A 76 -6.88 5.74 -5.63
CA ALA A 76 -7.56 4.89 -6.62
C ALA A 76 -8.21 3.62 -6.00
N LEU A 77 -7.64 3.07 -4.93
CA LEU A 77 -8.14 1.87 -4.23
C LEU A 77 -9.30 2.17 -3.28
N LEU A 78 -9.42 3.42 -2.81
CA LEU A 78 -10.51 3.89 -1.96
C LEU A 78 -11.70 4.42 -2.76
N GLY A 79 -11.66 4.40 -4.09
CA GLY A 79 -12.72 4.95 -4.94
C GLY A 79 -12.89 6.46 -4.82
N LEU A 80 -11.89 7.16 -4.26
CA LEU A 80 -11.89 8.60 -4.09
C LEU A 80 -11.30 9.24 -5.35
N THR A 81 -12.04 9.26 -6.46
CA THR A 81 -11.70 10.17 -7.56
C THR A 81 -11.91 11.60 -7.07
N PRO A 82 -10.95 12.52 -7.23
CA PRO A 82 -11.25 13.94 -7.04
C PRO A 82 -12.32 14.33 -8.06
N SER A 83 -13.45 14.85 -7.55
CA SER A 83 -14.51 15.49 -8.34
C SER A 83 -14.00 16.72 -9.08
#